data_AF-A0A3D4YCB2-F1
#
_entry.id   AF-A0A3D4YCB2-F1
#
_cell.length_a   1.000
_cell.length_b   1.000
_cell.length_c   1.000
_cell.angle_alpha   90.00
_cell.angle_beta   90.00
_cell.angle_gamma   90.00
#
_symmetry.space_group_name_H-M   'P 1'
#
loop_
_entity.id
_entity.type
_entity.pdbx_description
1 polymer ?
#
loop_
_entity_poly.entity_id
_entity_poly.type
_entity_poly.pdbx_seq_one_letter_code
_entity_poly.pdbx_strand_id
1 'polypeptide(L)'
;MPGQVVVVPLRGKSIVGVVAAEKSNYKGLVKDIIKSLPYVLNEKQIAFCTWLSEYTLTPYGQCTRMMASLPLKDFERLAKDGAENKDISLTISFNKAQKEIVLTDEQQQAVECLQKNYHKFYPALLDGMTGSGKTEVYFKCIEDVLKAGGQALVLLPEITLSEQWMMRF
;
A
#
# COMPACT_ATOMS: atom_id res chain seq x y z
N MET A 1 -13.53 -16.64 6.71
CA MET A 1 -12.26 -16.07 7.19
C MET A 1 -12.36 -14.55 7.22
N PRO A 2 -11.95 -13.88 8.32
CA PRO A 2 -11.86 -12.43 8.38
C PRO A 2 -10.95 -11.88 7.27
N GLY A 3 -11.26 -10.69 6.76
CA GLY A 3 -10.54 -10.08 5.65
C GLY A 3 -10.92 -10.58 4.25
N GLN A 4 -11.65 -11.69 4.14
CA GLN A 4 -12.19 -12.17 2.86
C GLN A 4 -13.13 -11.12 2.27
N VAL A 5 -12.86 -10.72 1.02
CA VAL A 5 -13.77 -9.84 0.28
C VAL A 5 -14.88 -10.68 -0.36
N VAL A 6 -16.12 -10.25 -0.19
CA VAL A 6 -17.32 -11.00 -0.57
C VAL A 6 -18.38 -10.09 -1.19
N VAL A 7 -19.26 -10.67 -2.01
CA VAL A 7 -20.46 -10.00 -2.53
C VAL A 7 -21.66 -10.51 -1.74
N VAL A 8 -22.44 -9.59 -1.17
CA VAL A 8 -23.62 -9.90 -0.34
C VAL A 8 -24.86 -9.14 -0.81
N PRO A 9 -26.06 -9.71 -0.66
CA PRO A 9 -27.31 -9.03 -1.00
C PRO A 9 -27.77 -8.10 0.14
N LEU A 10 -27.82 -6.79 -0.11
CA LEU A 10 -28.29 -5.79 0.84
C LEU A 10 -29.32 -4.86 0.21
N ARG A 11 -30.52 -4.76 0.81
CA ARG A 11 -31.63 -3.89 0.36
C ARG A 11 -31.95 -3.99 -1.14
N GLY A 12 -31.97 -5.22 -1.67
CA GLY A 12 -32.30 -5.50 -3.08
C GLY A 12 -31.16 -5.24 -4.08
N LYS A 13 -29.96 -4.87 -3.60
CA LYS A 13 -28.76 -4.72 -4.42
C LYS A 13 -27.66 -5.68 -3.97
N SER A 14 -26.77 -6.05 -4.88
CA SER A 14 -25.53 -6.76 -4.54
C SER A 14 -24.45 -5.73 -4.21
N ILE A 15 -23.81 -5.88 -3.06
CA ILE A 15 -22.79 -4.96 -2.56
C ILE A 15 -21.55 -5.75 -2.16
N VAL A 16 -20.38 -5.17 -2.40
CA VAL A 16 -19.11 -5.72 -1.92
C VAL A 16 -18.91 -5.38 -0.45
N GLY A 17 -18.58 -6.38 0.36
CA GLY A 17 -18.22 -6.25 1.76
C GLY A 17 -16.95 -7.03 2.09
N VAL A 18 -16.45 -6.82 3.31
CA VAL A 18 -15.34 -7.58 3.88
C VAL A 18 -15.84 -8.31 5.11
N VAL A 19 -15.50 -9.59 5.23
CA VAL A 19 -15.84 -10.39 6.41
C VAL A 19 -15.07 -9.83 7.60
N ALA A 20 -15.77 -9.26 8.58
CA ALA A 20 -15.14 -8.67 9.77
C ALA A 20 -14.77 -9.72 10.83
N ALA A 21 -15.58 -10.76 10.97
CA ALA A 21 -15.40 -11.84 11.94
C ALA A 21 -16.05 -13.13 11.42
N GLU A 22 -15.63 -14.28 11.95
CA GLU A 22 -16.19 -15.58 11.56
C GLU A 22 -17.50 -15.91 12.26
N LYS A 23 -17.72 -15.33 13.45
CA LYS A 23 -18.90 -15.57 14.27
C LYS A 23 -19.48 -14.23 14.69
N SER A 24 -20.80 -14.20 14.81
CA SER A 24 -21.52 -13.08 15.41
C SER A 24 -22.57 -13.60 16.38
N ASN A 25 -22.94 -12.77 17.35
CA ASN A 25 -24.02 -13.06 18.29
C ASN A 25 -25.41 -12.66 17.72
N TYR A 26 -25.51 -12.39 16.42
CA TYR A 26 -26.75 -12.01 15.75
C TYR A 26 -27.71 -13.21 15.65
N LYS A 27 -28.99 -13.00 15.99
CA LYS A 27 -30.02 -14.06 16.06
C LYS A 27 -31.16 -13.90 15.04
N GLY A 28 -31.04 -12.97 14.09
CA GLY A 28 -32.08 -12.70 13.08
C GLY A 28 -31.91 -13.50 11.79
N LEU A 29 -32.73 -13.17 10.80
CA LEU A 29 -32.60 -13.73 9.45
C LEU A 29 -31.30 -13.24 8.81
N VAL A 30 -30.51 -14.18 8.31
CA VAL A 30 -29.26 -13.93 7.60
C VAL A 30 -29.43 -14.35 6.15
N LYS A 31 -28.81 -13.59 5.24
CA LYS A 31 -28.72 -13.96 3.83
C LYS A 31 -27.34 -14.54 3.55
N ASP A 32 -27.27 -15.49 2.64
CA ASP A 32 -26.01 -16.08 2.22
C ASP A 32 -25.13 -15.10 1.43
N ILE A 33 -23.84 -15.36 1.49
CA ILE A 33 -22.84 -14.71 0.65
C ILE A 33 -23.04 -15.20 -0.79
N ILE A 34 -23.11 -14.29 -1.76
CA ILE A 34 -23.32 -14.63 -3.17
C ILE A 34 -22.04 -15.22 -3.78
N LYS A 35 -20.90 -14.57 -3.55
CA LYS A 35 -19.59 -15.04 -4.00
C LYS A 35 -18.44 -14.42 -3.21
N SER A 36 -17.33 -15.13 -3.15
CA SER A 36 -16.05 -14.63 -2.64
C SER A 36 -15.18 -14.09 -3.79
N LEU A 37 -14.50 -12.97 -3.56
CA LEU A 37 -13.52 -12.40 -4.50
C LEU A 37 -12.10 -12.90 -4.18
N PRO A 38 -11.15 -12.93 -5.13
CA PRO A 38 -9.84 -13.54 -4.90
C PRO A 38 -8.93 -12.72 -3.98
N TYR A 39 -9.29 -11.47 -3.68
CA TYR A 39 -8.54 -10.63 -2.75
C TYR A 39 -8.97 -10.84 -1.30
N VAL A 40 -7.98 -10.95 -0.42
CA VAL A 40 -8.14 -11.14 1.02
C VAL A 40 -7.25 -10.13 1.72
N LEU A 41 -7.82 -9.35 2.63
CA LEU A 41 -7.03 -8.46 3.48
C LEU A 41 -6.20 -9.31 4.44
N ASN A 42 -4.89 -9.05 4.48
CA ASN A 42 -4.02 -9.71 5.45
C ASN A 42 -4.22 -9.14 6.86
N GLU A 43 -3.66 -9.81 7.87
CA GLU A 43 -3.81 -9.44 9.29
C GLU A 43 -3.34 -8.01 9.58
N LYS A 44 -2.26 -7.55 8.94
CA LYS A 44 -1.74 -6.18 9.14
C LYS A 44 -2.69 -5.14 8.57
N GLN A 45 -3.29 -5.40 7.42
CA GLN A 45 -4.29 -4.53 6.80
C GLN A 45 -5.58 -4.48 7.63
N ILE A 46 -6.02 -5.62 8.17
CA ILE A 46 -7.18 -5.69 9.08
C ILE A 46 -6.89 -4.85 10.33
N ALA A 47 -5.73 -5.08 10.98
CA ALA A 47 -5.33 -4.34 12.17
C ALA A 47 -5.25 -2.83 11.91
N PHE A 48 -4.68 -2.42 10.76
CA PHE A 48 -4.64 -1.02 10.35
C PHE A 48 -6.04 -0.43 10.14
N CYS A 49 -6.94 -1.14 9.46
CA CYS A 49 -8.32 -0.68 9.24
C CYS A 49 -9.11 -0.56 10.55
N THR A 50 -8.90 -1.48 11.49
CA THR A 50 -9.50 -1.41 12.83
C THR A 50 -8.99 -0.19 13.58
N TRP A 51 -7.67 -0.01 13.67
CA TRP A 51 -7.06 1.15 14.30
C TRP A 51 -7.53 2.46 13.67
N LEU A 52 -7.57 2.54 12.33
CA LEU A 52 -8.00 3.72 11.62
C LEU A 52 -9.48 4.05 11.91
N SER A 53 -10.33 3.02 11.96
CA SER A 53 -11.75 3.15 12.27
C SER A 53 -11.96 3.71 13.68
N GLU A 54 -11.24 3.17 14.66
CA GLU A 54 -11.29 3.62 16.05
C GLU A 54 -10.73 5.03 16.22
N TYR A 55 -9.59 5.31 15.59
CA TYR A 55 -8.90 6.60 15.70
C TYR A 55 -9.68 7.75 15.05
N THR A 56 -10.30 7.50 13.89
CA THR A 56 -11.01 8.54 13.11
C THR A 56 -12.52 8.53 13.32
N LEU A 57 -13.05 7.59 14.10
CA LEU A 57 -14.49 7.31 14.23
C LEU A 57 -15.19 7.04 12.89
N THR A 58 -14.40 6.66 11.87
CA THR A 58 -14.93 6.27 10.55
C THR A 58 -15.46 4.84 10.64
N PRO A 59 -16.64 4.51 10.08
CA PRO A 59 -17.14 3.14 10.08
C PRO A 59 -16.14 2.14 9.47
N TYR A 60 -15.87 1.02 10.14
CA TYR A 60 -14.92 0.00 9.70
C TYR A 60 -15.12 -0.47 8.26
N GLY A 61 -16.39 -0.61 7.83
CA GLY A 61 -16.72 -0.96 6.45
C GLY A 61 -16.24 0.06 5.42
N GLN A 62 -16.16 1.34 5.78
CA GLN A 62 -15.62 2.40 4.92
C GLN A 62 -14.08 2.35 4.88
N CYS A 63 -13.41 2.14 6.02
CA CYS A 63 -11.95 1.98 6.07
C CYS A 63 -11.48 0.78 5.23
N THR A 64 -12.11 -0.37 5.40
CA THR A 64 -11.80 -1.58 4.63
C THR A 64 -12.11 -1.42 3.15
N ARG A 65 -13.21 -0.72 2.80
CA ARG A 65 -13.52 -0.38 1.40
C ARG A 65 -12.45 0.53 0.80
N MET A 66 -11.99 1.55 1.51
CA MET A 66 -10.90 2.44 1.04
C MET A 66 -9.62 1.64 0.80
N MET A 67 -9.26 0.75 1.73
CA MET A 67 -8.08 -0.10 1.60
C MET A 67 -8.19 -1.07 0.41
N ALA A 68 -9.39 -1.60 0.16
CA ALA A 68 -9.65 -2.50 -0.95
C ALA A 68 -10.01 -1.76 -2.26
N SER A 69 -10.13 -0.42 -2.28
CA SER A 69 -10.74 0.33 -3.40
C SER A 69 -10.00 0.18 -4.73
N LEU A 70 -8.68 0.04 -4.70
CA LEU A 70 -7.87 -0.20 -5.89
C LEU A 70 -8.17 -1.60 -6.49
N PRO A 71 -8.01 -2.70 -5.73
CA PRO A 71 -8.41 -4.03 -6.22
C PRO A 71 -9.89 -4.11 -6.63
N LEU A 72 -10.80 -3.41 -5.94
CA LEU A 72 -12.25 -3.55 -6.14
C LEU A 72 -12.76 -2.97 -7.46
N LYS A 73 -12.17 -1.88 -7.97
CA LYS A 73 -12.53 -1.36 -9.30
C LYS A 73 -12.16 -2.36 -10.40
N ASP A 74 -11.03 -3.04 -10.23
CA ASP A 74 -10.61 -4.13 -11.11
C ASP A 74 -11.53 -5.34 -10.95
N PHE A 75 -11.99 -5.67 -9.73
CA PHE A 75 -12.92 -6.80 -9.52
C PHE A 75 -14.36 -6.54 -9.98
N GLU A 76 -14.87 -5.32 -9.87
CA GLU A 76 -16.16 -4.96 -10.46
C GLU A 76 -16.13 -5.04 -11.99
N ARG A 77 -14.97 -4.73 -12.59
CA ARG A 77 -14.70 -4.88 -14.02
C ARG A 77 -14.53 -6.36 -14.42
N LEU A 78 -13.70 -7.12 -13.72
CA LEU A 78 -13.51 -8.58 -13.91
C LEU A 78 -14.81 -9.38 -13.70
N ALA A 79 -15.69 -8.93 -12.80
CA ALA A 79 -17.00 -9.52 -12.58
C ALA A 79 -18.01 -9.23 -13.70
N LYS A 80 -17.78 -8.19 -14.52
CA LYS A 80 -18.64 -7.82 -15.66
C LYS A 80 -18.10 -8.32 -16.99
N ASP A 81 -16.78 -8.30 -17.19
CA ASP A 81 -16.16 -8.48 -18.52
C ASP A 81 -15.57 -9.88 -18.74
N GLY A 82 -15.60 -10.77 -17.73
CA GLY A 82 -14.83 -12.01 -17.79
C GLY A 82 -13.34 -11.73 -17.64
N ALA A 83 -12.60 -12.68 -17.09
CA ALA A 83 -11.18 -12.50 -16.82
C ALA A 83 -10.34 -12.47 -18.11
N GLU A 84 -10.28 -11.33 -18.79
CA GLU A 84 -9.14 -11.02 -19.64
C GLU A 84 -7.98 -10.62 -18.72
N ASN A 85 -7.07 -11.58 -18.50
CA ASN A 85 -5.75 -11.36 -17.96
C ASN A 85 -5.00 -10.35 -18.86
N LYS A 86 -5.20 -9.06 -18.60
CA LYS A 86 -4.12 -8.11 -18.82
C LYS A 86 -3.31 -8.14 -17.56
N ASP A 87 -2.26 -8.96 -17.57
CA ASP A 87 -1.14 -8.80 -16.68
C ASP A 87 -0.78 -7.31 -16.70
N ILE A 88 -1.15 -6.59 -15.65
CA ILE A 88 -0.58 -5.26 -15.38
C ILE A 88 0.82 -5.56 -14.88
N SER A 89 1.68 -6.00 -15.80
CA SER A 89 3.11 -5.99 -15.60
C SER A 89 3.49 -4.52 -15.61
N LEU A 90 3.66 -3.95 -14.43
CA LEU A 90 4.47 -2.76 -14.25
C LEU A 90 5.91 -3.15 -14.56
N THR A 91 6.21 -3.39 -15.84
CA THR A 91 7.59 -3.48 -16.32
C THR A 91 8.14 -2.06 -16.27
N ILE A 92 8.59 -1.66 -15.08
CA ILE A 92 9.44 -0.49 -14.93
C ILE A 92 10.80 -0.95 -15.46
N SER A 93 11.07 -0.63 -16.72
CA SER A 93 12.40 -0.78 -17.31
C SER A 93 13.30 0.24 -16.61
N PHE A 94 14.05 -0.20 -15.61
CA PHE A 94 15.11 0.60 -15.00
C PHE A 94 16.16 0.89 -16.07
N ASN A 95 16.10 2.09 -16.65
CA ASN A 95 17.06 2.50 -17.66
C ASN A 95 18.42 2.66 -16.97
N LYS A 96 19.36 1.79 -17.33
CA LYS A 96 20.69 1.78 -16.73
C LYS A 96 21.52 2.93 -17.31
N ALA A 97 21.65 4.01 -16.53
CA ALA A 97 22.88 4.77 -16.29
C ALA A 97 22.50 6.13 -15.68
N GLN A 98 22.42 6.20 -14.35
CA GLN A 98 22.57 7.48 -13.65
C GLN A 98 23.94 7.55 -13.00
N LYS A 99 24.49 8.76 -13.05
CA LYS A 99 25.80 9.17 -12.54
C LYS A 99 26.01 8.62 -11.14
N GLU A 100 27.17 8.02 -10.88
CA GLU A 100 27.53 7.55 -9.54
C GLU A 100 27.41 8.72 -8.55
N ILE A 101 26.46 8.63 -7.63
CA ILE A 101 26.18 9.68 -6.65
C ILE A 101 27.24 9.57 -5.56
N VAL A 102 28.19 10.51 -5.55
CA VAL A 102 29.15 10.65 -4.46
C VAL A 102 28.47 11.41 -3.34
N LEU A 103 28.22 10.73 -2.22
CA LEU A 103 27.63 11.33 -1.03
C LEU A 103 28.67 12.17 -0.29
N THR A 104 28.21 13.24 0.36
CA THR A 104 29.03 13.96 1.34
C THR A 104 29.18 13.14 2.62
N ASP A 105 30.15 13.49 3.47
CA ASP A 105 30.36 12.79 4.75
C ASP A 105 29.08 12.78 5.63
N GLU A 106 28.36 13.90 5.68
CA GLU A 106 27.10 14.01 6.44
C GLU A 106 25.99 13.12 5.86
N GLN A 107 25.88 13.06 4.52
CA GLN A 107 24.91 12.19 3.85
C GLN A 107 25.25 10.72 4.04
N GLN A 108 26.54 10.37 3.96
CA GLN A 108 27.04 9.02 4.19
C GLN A 108 26.76 8.57 5.63
N GLN A 109 27.00 9.43 6.61
CA GLN A 109 26.65 9.16 8.01
C GLN A 109 25.15 8.94 8.20
N ALA A 110 24.30 9.72 7.52
CA ALA A 110 22.85 9.53 7.56
C ALA A 110 22.43 8.19 6.96
N VAL A 111 23.01 7.80 5.80
CA VAL A 111 22.78 6.50 5.17
C VAL A 111 23.18 5.36 6.10
N GLU A 112 24.38 5.41 6.68
CA GLU A 112 24.87 4.37 7.61
C GLU A 112 24.00 4.24 8.85
N CYS A 113 23.51 5.36 9.39
CA CYS A 113 22.57 5.36 10.50
C CYS A 113 21.29 4.61 10.12
N LEU A 114 20.72 4.88 8.94
CA LEU A 114 19.52 4.19 8.46
C LEU A 114 19.78 2.70 8.20
N GLN A 115 20.88 2.37 7.52
CA GLN A 115 21.28 0.99 7.17
C GLN A 115 21.39 0.09 8.40
N LYS A 116 22.00 0.58 9.49
CA LYS A 116 22.12 -0.17 10.76
C LYS A 116 20.77 -0.58 11.35
N ASN A 117 19.68 0.05 10.93
CA ASN A 117 18.35 -0.14 11.48
C ASN A 117 17.35 -0.79 10.48
N TYR A 118 17.78 -1.25 9.29
CA TYR A 118 16.88 -1.82 8.27
C TYR A 118 16.05 -3.01 8.72
N HIS A 119 16.55 -3.81 9.67
CA HIS A 119 15.87 -5.04 10.12
C HIS A 119 14.90 -4.84 11.28
N LYS A 120 14.58 -3.59 11.64
CA LYS A 120 13.60 -3.27 12.68
C LYS A 120 12.77 -2.05 12.29
N PHE A 121 11.64 -1.89 12.95
CA PHE A 121 10.87 -0.66 12.83
C PHE A 121 11.69 0.52 13.39
N TYR A 122 11.99 1.49 12.54
CA TYR A 122 12.83 2.63 12.88
C TYR A 122 12.32 3.93 12.23
N PRO A 123 11.48 4.70 12.96
CA PRO A 123 11.11 6.04 12.54
C PRO A 123 12.33 6.96 12.61
N ALA A 124 12.65 7.60 11.50
CA ALA A 124 13.77 8.54 11.40
C ALA A 124 13.30 9.85 10.78
N LEU A 125 13.83 10.96 11.28
CA LEU A 125 13.70 12.28 10.67
C LEU A 125 15.04 12.63 10.02
N LEU A 126 15.05 12.78 8.69
CA LEU A 126 16.18 13.35 7.97
C LEU A 126 15.98 14.86 7.83
N ASP A 127 16.52 15.62 8.78
CA ASP A 127 16.45 17.07 8.77
C ASP A 127 17.57 17.69 7.92
N GLY A 128 17.25 18.78 7.23
CA GLY A 128 18.20 19.50 6.41
C GLY A 128 17.52 20.54 5.52
N MET A 129 18.25 21.59 5.16
CA MET A 129 17.72 22.63 4.28
C MET A 129 17.45 22.11 2.86
N THR A 130 16.62 22.82 2.09
CA THR A 130 16.48 22.55 0.64
C THR A 130 17.83 22.67 -0.04
N GLY A 131 18.15 21.73 -0.94
CA GLY A 131 19.46 21.68 -1.61
C GLY A 131 20.56 20.93 -0.84
N SER A 132 20.33 20.50 0.40
CA SER A 132 21.31 19.69 1.17
C SER A 132 21.47 18.25 0.66
N GLY A 133 20.70 17.84 -0.34
CA GLY A 133 20.78 16.50 -0.94
C GLY A 133 20.07 15.39 -0.16
N LYS A 134 19.06 15.70 0.67
CA LYS A 134 18.21 14.68 1.34
C LYS A 134 17.68 13.61 0.38
N THR A 135 17.32 14.02 -0.83
CA THR A 135 16.85 13.13 -1.89
C THR A 135 17.89 12.07 -2.27
N GLU A 136 19.18 12.41 -2.26
CA GLU A 136 20.25 11.46 -2.57
C GLU A 136 20.40 10.39 -1.46
N VAL A 137 20.20 10.79 -0.20
CA VAL A 137 20.15 9.85 0.94
C VAL A 137 18.96 8.88 0.79
N TYR A 138 17.78 9.39 0.39
CA TYR A 138 16.61 8.54 0.13
C TYR A 138 16.88 7.54 -0.99
N PHE A 139 17.41 8.01 -2.11
CA PHE A 139 17.71 7.14 -3.25
C PHE A 139 18.73 6.07 -2.91
N LYS A 140 19.78 6.42 -2.17
CA LYS A 140 20.77 5.44 -1.73
C LYS A 140 20.14 4.34 -0.87
N CYS A 141 19.33 4.71 0.11
CA CYS A 141 18.65 3.73 0.96
C CYS A 141 17.67 2.86 0.17
N ILE A 142 16.93 3.44 -0.77
CA ILE A 142 15.99 2.70 -1.62
C ILE A 142 16.74 1.75 -2.54
N GLU A 143 17.84 2.18 -3.16
CA GLU A 143 18.71 1.34 -3.98
C GLU A 143 19.19 0.11 -3.19
N ASP A 144 19.66 0.31 -1.96
CA ASP A 144 20.15 -0.77 -1.10
C ASP A 144 19.02 -1.78 -0.76
N VAL A 145 17.81 -1.29 -0.46
CA VAL A 145 16.63 -2.13 -0.20
C VAL A 145 16.22 -2.92 -1.46
N LEU A 146 16.21 -2.29 -2.63
CA LEU A 146 15.85 -2.94 -3.90
C LEU A 146 16.90 -3.98 -4.32
N LYS A 147 18.19 -3.70 -4.15
CA LYS A 147 19.28 -4.67 -4.39
C LYS A 147 19.17 -5.90 -3.49
N ALA A 148 18.64 -5.73 -2.28
CA ALA A 148 18.33 -6.83 -1.37
C ALA A 148 17.03 -7.58 -1.72
N GLY A 149 16.36 -7.24 -2.83
CA GLY A 149 15.08 -7.85 -3.26
C GLY A 149 13.86 -7.34 -2.50
N GLY A 150 14.01 -6.25 -1.73
CA GLY A 150 12.92 -5.61 -1.00
C GLY A 150 12.06 -4.71 -1.89
N GLN A 151 11.09 -4.04 -1.26
CA GLN A 151 10.23 -3.04 -1.89
C GLN A 151 10.30 -1.73 -1.10
N ALA A 152 10.19 -0.60 -1.79
CA ALA A 152 10.14 0.73 -1.19
C ALA A 152 8.81 1.43 -1.54
N LEU A 153 8.22 2.10 -0.55
CA LEU A 153 7.06 2.98 -0.73
C LEU A 153 7.50 4.42 -0.48
N VAL A 154 7.40 5.26 -1.50
CA VAL A 154 7.66 6.70 -1.41
C VAL A 154 6.34 7.44 -1.47
N LEU A 155 6.05 8.24 -0.44
CA LEU A 155 4.87 9.09 -0.37
C LEU A 155 5.28 10.54 -0.60
N LEU A 156 4.70 11.16 -1.63
CA LEU A 156 4.93 12.56 -1.97
C LEU A 156 3.65 13.36 -1.74
N PRO A 157 3.72 14.63 -1.31
CA PRO A 157 2.57 15.52 -1.32
C PRO A 157 1.99 15.67 -2.72
N GLU A 158 0.66 15.80 -2.84
CA GLU A 158 -0.09 15.82 -4.10
C GLU A 158 0.42 16.85 -5.13
N ILE A 159 0.90 18.01 -4.67
CA ILE A 159 1.33 19.13 -5.51
C ILE A 159 2.83 19.05 -5.84
N THR A 160 3.56 18.08 -5.26
CA THR A 160 5.00 17.93 -5.50
C THR A 160 5.25 17.45 -6.92
N LEU A 161 6.28 17.99 -7.57
CA LEU A 161 6.78 17.61 -8.89
C LEU A 161 7.07 16.11 -9.00
N SER A 162 6.03 15.32 -9.26
CA SER A 162 6.12 13.89 -9.57
C SER A 162 7.05 13.69 -10.76
N GLU A 163 7.06 14.61 -11.73
CA GLU A 163 7.95 14.58 -12.88
C GLU A 163 9.45 14.61 -12.51
N GLN A 164 9.87 15.48 -11.57
CA GLN A 164 11.28 15.54 -11.15
C GLN A 164 11.73 14.27 -10.42
N TRP A 165 10.82 13.67 -9.63
CA TRP A 165 11.07 12.40 -8.97
C TRP A 165 11.09 11.24 -9.96
N MET A 166 10.16 11.20 -10.90
CA MET A 166 10.05 10.17 -11.93
C MET A 166 11.22 10.18 -12.91
N MET A 167 11.86 11.34 -13.18
CA MET A 167 13.08 11.40 -13.98
C MET A 167 14.32 10.84 -13.27
N ARG A 168 14.26 10.67 -11.94
CA ARG A 168 15.36 10.20 -11.09
C ARG A 168 15.19 8.77 -10.58
N PHE A 169 13.99 8.19 -10.73
CA PHE A 169 13.67 6.79 -10.43
C PHE A 169 13.82 5.90 -11.65
#